data_AF-A0A959TUV1-F1
#
_entry.id   AF-A0A959TUV1-F1
#
_cell.length_a   1.000
_cell.length_b   1.000
_cell.length_c   1.000
_cell.angle_alpha   90.00
_cell.angle_beta   90.00
_cell.angle_gamma   90.00
#
_symmetry.space_group_name_H-M   'P 1'
#
loop_
_entity.id
_entity.type
_entity.pdbx_description
1 polymer ?
#
loop_
_entity_poly.entity_id
_entity_poly.type
_entity_poly.pdbx_seq_one_letter_code
_entity_poly.pdbx_strand_id
1 'polypeptide(L)'
;MRRLLDRYYGSLRRIKANYVLLNLLSRKRLGHAERMFRKYGIRRDPALPFHSGMIRDTDGGTPWLDAPNGQDLLEQDLRFQVLPAELQGSLRSWPGQGYAILRKVFSLEEVNEVNAEVDRLLKEGSVDYNFTGRKIMFAYRQSEAIQRMASSPEILQVLELLLGRPMNVFQTINFLTG
;
A
#
# COMPACT_ATOMS: atom_id res chain seq x y z
N MET A 1 -10.04 27.86 11.09
CA MET A 1 -9.69 28.12 9.67
C MET A 1 -9.41 26.86 8.85
N ARG A 2 -8.60 25.89 9.33
CA ARG A 2 -8.34 24.60 8.61
C ARG A 2 -9.61 23.81 8.23
N ARG A 3 -10.52 23.56 9.18
CA ARG A 3 -11.75 22.78 8.96
C ARG A 3 -12.70 23.34 7.88
N LEU A 4 -12.73 24.66 7.69
CA LEU A 4 -13.54 25.32 6.64
C LEU A 4 -12.92 25.11 5.26
N LEU A 5 -11.60 25.19 5.17
CA LEU A 5 -10.87 24.93 3.92
C LEU A 5 -11.00 23.46 3.52
N ASP A 6 -10.91 22.51 4.46
CA ASP A 6 -10.99 21.07 4.17
C ASP A 6 -12.27 20.66 3.43
N ARG A 7 -13.40 21.31 3.74
CA ARG A 7 -14.71 21.06 3.09
C ARG A 7 -14.71 21.42 1.59
N TYR A 8 -13.98 22.46 1.20
CA TYR A 8 -13.86 22.91 -0.19
C TYR A 8 -12.61 22.39 -0.88
N TYR A 9 -11.58 22.03 -0.13
CA TYR A 9 -10.31 21.52 -0.62
C TYR A 9 -10.48 20.21 -1.40
N GLY A 10 -11.40 19.35 -0.95
CA GLY A 10 -11.75 18.12 -1.66
C GLY A 10 -12.29 18.36 -3.07
N SER A 11 -13.19 19.33 -3.24
CA SER A 11 -13.77 19.69 -4.54
C SER A 11 -12.77 20.48 -5.42
N LEU A 12 -12.02 21.41 -4.83
CA LEU A 12 -11.02 22.22 -5.53
C LEU A 12 -9.84 21.39 -6.04
N ARG A 13 -9.47 20.29 -5.36
CA ARG A 13 -8.45 19.34 -5.83
C ARG A 13 -8.89 18.49 -7.02
N ARG A 14 -10.19 18.37 -7.29
CA ARG A 14 -10.68 17.65 -8.48
C ARG A 14 -10.43 18.44 -9.77
N ILE A 15 -10.28 19.75 -9.65
CA ILE A 15 -10.02 20.64 -10.79
C ILE A 15 -8.53 20.63 -11.11
N LYS A 16 -8.15 20.02 -12.24
CA LYS A 16 -6.75 19.90 -12.68
C LYS A 16 -6.04 21.26 -12.81
N ALA A 17 -6.77 22.35 -13.10
CA ALA A 17 -6.20 23.69 -13.18
C ALA A 17 -5.63 24.18 -11.84
N ASN A 18 -6.31 23.93 -10.72
CA ASN A 18 -5.80 24.28 -9.39
C ASN A 18 -4.53 23.51 -9.06
N TYR A 19 -4.48 22.22 -9.42
CA TYR A 19 -3.27 21.40 -9.27
C TYR A 19 -2.08 22.02 -10.02
N VAL A 20 -2.27 22.40 -11.29
CA VAL A 20 -1.21 23.04 -12.09
C VAL A 20 -0.76 24.35 -11.46
N LEU A 21 -1.70 25.23 -11.08
CA LEU A 21 -1.39 26.52 -10.47
C LEU A 21 -0.57 26.34 -9.18
N LEU A 22 -1.01 25.46 -8.28
CA LEU A 22 -0.33 25.21 -7.01
C LEU A 22 1.08 24.65 -7.21
N ASN A 23 1.27 23.77 -8.20
CA ASN A 23 2.57 23.23 -8.54
C ASN A 23 3.51 24.27 -9.15
N LEU A 24 3.00 25.17 -9.99
CA LEU A 24 3.77 26.28 -10.55
C LEU A 24 4.22 27.25 -9.44
N LEU A 25 3.32 27.61 -8.52
CA LEU A 25 3.66 28.43 -7.35
C LEU A 25 4.67 27.73 -6.42
N SER A 26 4.63 26.40 -6.36
CA SER A 26 5.50 25.58 -5.51
C SER A 26 6.68 24.99 -6.27
N ARG A 27 7.06 25.54 -7.43
CA ARG A 27 8.00 24.88 -8.37
C ARG A 27 9.32 24.47 -7.74
N LYS A 28 9.87 25.28 -6.83
CA LYS A 28 11.12 24.98 -6.10
C LYS A 28 11.07 23.68 -5.29
N ARG A 29 9.87 23.22 -4.92
CA ARG A 29 9.64 21.98 -4.16
C ARG A 29 9.56 20.73 -5.05
N LEU A 30 9.46 20.91 -6.38
CA LEU A 30 9.30 19.80 -7.33
C LEU A 30 10.62 19.11 -7.71
N GLY A 31 11.76 19.55 -7.19
CA GLY A 31 13.07 19.01 -7.58
C GLY A 31 13.21 17.48 -7.38
N HIS A 32 12.57 16.89 -6.37
CA HIS A 32 12.53 15.43 -6.22
C HIS A 32 11.75 14.76 -7.36
N ALA A 33 10.56 15.27 -7.68
CA ALA A 33 9.74 14.74 -8.77
C ALA A 33 10.45 14.88 -10.13
N GLU A 34 11.11 16.02 -10.38
CA GLU A 34 11.92 16.22 -11.60
C GLU A 34 13.05 15.18 -11.70
N ARG A 35 13.74 14.87 -10.59
CA ARG A 35 14.76 13.80 -10.56
C ARG A 35 14.15 12.43 -10.87
N MET A 36 12.98 12.11 -10.31
CA MET A 36 12.31 10.84 -10.58
C MET A 36 11.81 10.72 -12.01
N PHE A 37 11.23 11.78 -12.56
CA PHE A 37 10.77 11.79 -13.95
C PHE A 37 11.95 11.55 -14.89
N ARG A 38 13.11 12.18 -14.64
CA ARG A 38 14.34 11.90 -15.40
C ARG A 38 14.83 10.46 -15.23
N LYS A 39 14.90 9.96 -13.99
CA LYS A 39 15.34 8.58 -13.69
C LYS A 39 14.52 7.54 -14.46
N TYR A 40 13.21 7.75 -14.56
CA TYR A 40 12.30 6.82 -15.24
C TYR A 40 11.99 7.22 -16.69
N GLY A 41 12.74 8.16 -17.27
CA GLY A 41 12.59 8.56 -18.68
C GLY A 41 11.26 9.24 -19.03
N ILE A 42 10.53 9.76 -18.04
CA ILE A 42 9.25 10.44 -18.22
C ILE A 42 9.50 11.83 -18.79
N ARG A 43 9.08 12.04 -20.04
CA ARG A 43 9.20 13.31 -20.77
C ARG A 43 7.99 14.23 -20.52
N ARG A 44 7.76 14.57 -19.25
CA ARG A 44 6.66 15.46 -18.83
C ARG A 44 7.12 16.40 -17.73
N ASP A 45 6.51 17.58 -17.66
CA ASP A 45 6.73 18.49 -16.54
C ASP A 45 5.96 17.99 -15.30
N PRO A 46 6.61 17.82 -14.12
CA PRO A 46 5.94 17.40 -12.89
C PRO A 46 4.84 18.35 -12.38
N ALA A 47 4.79 19.59 -12.87
CA ALA A 47 3.72 20.52 -12.56
C ALA A 47 2.42 20.23 -13.32
N LEU A 48 2.48 19.43 -14.39
CA LEU A 48 1.34 19.09 -15.23
C LEU A 48 0.74 17.73 -14.86
N PRO A 49 -0.56 17.50 -15.15
CA PRO A 49 -1.18 16.21 -14.91
C PRO A 49 -0.45 15.08 -15.65
N PHE A 50 -0.42 13.93 -15.00
CA PHE A 50 0.28 12.73 -15.41
C PHE A 50 -0.62 11.51 -15.23
N HIS A 51 -0.48 10.49 -16.08
CA HIS A 51 -1.20 9.22 -15.97
C HIS A 51 -0.27 8.04 -16.23
N SER A 52 -0.67 6.84 -15.80
CA SER A 52 0.15 5.63 -15.86
C SER A 52 0.63 5.30 -17.28
N GLY A 53 -0.21 5.47 -18.31
CA GLY A 53 0.20 5.23 -19.71
C GLY A 53 1.33 6.11 -20.26
N MET A 54 1.81 7.11 -19.50
CA MET A 54 3.02 7.87 -19.85
C MET A 54 4.30 7.30 -19.22
N ILE A 55 4.16 6.32 -18.32
CA ILE A 55 5.27 5.54 -17.77
C ILE A 55 5.57 4.45 -18.81
N ARG A 56 6.83 4.32 -19.20
CA ARG A 56 7.26 3.15 -19.99
C ARG A 56 7.24 1.94 -19.08
N ASP A 57 6.81 0.80 -19.60
CA ASP A 57 6.97 -0.45 -18.89
C ASP A 57 8.44 -0.60 -18.50
N THR A 58 8.67 -0.70 -17.20
CA THR A 58 9.99 -0.97 -16.65
C THR A 58 10.27 -2.46 -16.77
N ASP A 59 11.55 -2.83 -16.93
CA ASP A 59 12.04 -4.22 -16.99
C ASP A 59 11.80 -5.05 -15.70
N GLY A 60 10.95 -4.58 -14.78
CA GLY A 60 10.67 -5.16 -13.47
C GLY A 60 10.05 -6.56 -13.48
N GLY A 61 9.93 -7.17 -14.67
CA GLY A 61 9.39 -8.50 -14.88
C GLY A 61 7.90 -8.59 -14.57
N THR A 62 7.23 -9.52 -15.25
CA THR A 62 5.95 -10.03 -14.76
C THR A 62 6.23 -10.78 -13.45
N PRO A 63 5.44 -10.59 -12.37
CA PRO A 63 5.53 -11.45 -11.19
C PRO A 63 5.55 -12.92 -11.61
N TRP A 64 6.43 -13.71 -11.00
CA TRP A 64 6.72 -15.08 -11.46
C TRP A 64 5.48 -16.01 -11.44
N LEU A 65 4.51 -15.73 -10.56
CA LEU A 65 3.23 -16.45 -10.49
C LEU A 65 2.18 -16.01 -11.51
N ASP A 66 2.38 -14.87 -12.17
CA ASP A 66 1.50 -14.39 -13.24
C ASP A 66 1.86 -15.03 -14.59
N ALA A 67 2.91 -15.88 -14.62
CA ALA A 67 3.25 -16.67 -15.79
C ALA A 67 2.17 -17.74 -16.09
N PRO A 68 2.00 -18.18 -17.34
CA PRO A 68 1.02 -19.22 -17.69
C PRO A 68 1.17 -20.53 -16.89
N ASN A 69 2.39 -20.85 -16.47
CA ASN A 69 2.73 -22.01 -15.64
C ASN A 69 2.95 -21.65 -14.16
N GLY A 70 2.44 -20.50 -13.69
CA GLY A 70 2.66 -20.00 -12.33
C GLY A 70 2.24 -20.99 -11.24
N GLN A 71 1.21 -21.79 -11.48
CA GLN A 71 0.78 -22.84 -10.57
C GLN A 71 1.83 -23.95 -10.44
N ASP A 72 2.37 -24.46 -11.55
CA ASP A 72 3.42 -25.49 -11.53
C ASP A 72 4.70 -24.98 -10.88
N LEU A 73 5.05 -23.72 -11.14
CA LEU A 73 6.19 -23.06 -10.52
C LEU A 73 6.02 -22.97 -9.00
N LEU A 74 4.81 -22.63 -8.52
CA LEU A 74 4.52 -22.56 -7.09
C LEU A 74 4.70 -23.92 -6.39
N GLU A 75 4.21 -25.00 -6.98
CA GLU A 75 4.34 -26.35 -6.42
C GLU A 75 5.79 -26.81 -6.31
N GLN A 76 6.66 -26.32 -7.21
CA GLN A 76 8.09 -26.66 -7.24
C GLN A 76 8.93 -25.78 -6.30
N ASP A 77 8.40 -24.66 -5.80
CA ASP A 77 9.15 -23.73 -4.95
C ASP A 77 9.31 -24.28 -3.53
N LEU A 78 10.56 -24.39 -3.06
CA LEU A 78 10.87 -24.91 -1.73
C LEU A 78 10.27 -24.05 -0.61
N ARG A 79 10.16 -22.74 -0.80
CA ARG A 79 9.56 -21.83 0.19
C ARG A 79 8.07 -22.08 0.33
N PHE A 80 7.40 -22.54 -0.73
CA PHE A 80 6.00 -22.96 -0.67
C PHE A 80 5.85 -24.32 0.02
N GLN A 81 6.72 -25.29 -0.30
CA GLN A 81 6.66 -26.64 0.25
C GLN A 81 6.85 -26.71 1.77
N VAL A 82 7.60 -25.76 2.35
CA VAL A 82 7.80 -25.69 3.81
C VAL A 82 6.66 -24.98 4.56
N LEU A 83 5.69 -24.39 3.86
CA LEU A 83 4.56 -23.73 4.52
C LEU A 83 3.61 -24.75 5.16
N PRO A 84 2.90 -24.37 6.24
CA PRO A 84 1.78 -25.14 6.77
C PRO A 84 0.74 -25.51 5.69
N ALA A 85 0.16 -26.70 5.79
CA ALA A 85 -0.79 -27.22 4.80
C ALA A 85 -2.00 -26.28 4.58
N GLU A 86 -2.48 -25.59 5.62
CA GLU A 86 -3.55 -24.60 5.51
C GLU A 86 -3.15 -23.42 4.62
N LEU A 87 -1.92 -22.93 4.75
CA LEU A 87 -1.38 -21.84 3.93
C LEU A 87 -1.14 -22.31 2.50
N GLN A 88 -0.60 -23.51 2.32
CA GLN A 88 -0.42 -24.09 0.98
C GLN A 88 -1.75 -24.16 0.23
N GLY A 89 -2.79 -24.69 0.88
CA GLY A 89 -4.12 -24.80 0.27
C GLY A 89 -4.69 -23.45 -0.18
N SER A 90 -4.46 -22.40 0.63
CA SER A 90 -4.90 -21.04 0.32
C SER A 90 -4.11 -20.37 -0.82
N LEU A 91 -2.81 -20.65 -0.91
CA LEU A 91 -1.94 -20.04 -1.93
C LEU A 91 -2.03 -20.73 -3.30
N ARG A 92 -2.46 -22.00 -3.35
CA ARG A 92 -2.70 -22.72 -4.62
C ARG A 92 -3.69 -22.01 -5.54
N SER A 93 -4.67 -21.31 -4.97
CA SER A 93 -5.66 -20.55 -5.76
C SER A 93 -5.14 -19.20 -6.25
N TRP A 94 -3.99 -18.72 -5.78
CA TRP A 94 -3.50 -17.38 -6.08
C TRP A 94 -3.33 -17.12 -7.59
N PRO A 95 -2.63 -17.96 -8.39
CA PRO A 95 -2.44 -17.68 -9.82
C PRO A 95 -3.75 -17.55 -10.61
N GLY A 96 -4.80 -18.26 -10.18
CA GLY A 96 -6.11 -18.23 -10.84
C GLY A 96 -7.07 -17.17 -10.29
N GLN A 97 -6.98 -16.82 -9.01
CA GLN A 97 -7.95 -15.95 -8.33
C GLN A 97 -7.41 -14.56 -7.97
N GLY A 98 -6.08 -14.38 -7.94
CA GLY A 98 -5.44 -13.13 -7.55
C GLY A 98 -5.55 -12.77 -6.07
N TYR A 99 -5.99 -13.71 -5.22
CA TYR A 99 -6.04 -13.54 -3.77
C TYR A 99 -5.80 -14.86 -3.03
N ALA A 100 -5.42 -14.75 -1.76
CA ALA A 100 -5.31 -15.85 -0.81
C ALA A 100 -5.90 -15.42 0.55
N ILE A 101 -6.44 -16.37 1.30
CA ILE A 101 -7.02 -16.14 2.63
C ILE A 101 -6.13 -16.80 3.68
N LEU A 102 -5.45 -15.98 4.48
CA LEU A 102 -4.65 -16.47 5.60
C LEU A 102 -5.54 -16.46 6.85
N ARG A 103 -5.97 -17.64 7.30
CA ARG A 103 -6.90 -17.76 8.44
C ARG A 103 -6.12 -17.67 9.74
N LYS A 104 -6.68 -16.92 10.70
CA LYS A 104 -6.18 -16.85 12.09
C LYS A 104 -4.68 -16.55 12.20
N VAL A 105 -4.14 -15.72 11.29
CA VAL A 105 -2.74 -15.26 11.37
C VAL A 105 -2.48 -14.53 12.67
N PHE A 106 -3.45 -13.73 13.11
CA PHE A 106 -3.39 -13.00 14.37
C PHE A 106 -4.38 -13.58 15.36
N SER A 107 -3.97 -13.64 16.62
CA SER A 107 -4.82 -13.97 17.75
C SER A 107 -5.88 -12.89 17.98
N LEU A 108 -6.95 -13.25 18.69
CA LEU A 108 -7.98 -12.28 19.09
C LEU A 108 -7.39 -11.17 19.98
N GLU A 109 -6.38 -11.50 20.79
CA GLU A 109 -5.68 -10.55 21.65
C GLU A 109 -4.93 -9.49 20.83
N GLU A 110 -4.12 -9.91 19.85
CA GLU A 110 -3.39 -8.99 18.96
C GLU A 110 -4.34 -8.09 18.16
N VAL A 111 -5.46 -8.66 17.68
CA VAL A 111 -6.50 -7.89 16.99
C VAL A 111 -7.13 -6.85 17.91
N ASN A 112 -7.44 -7.22 19.15
CA ASN A 112 -8.02 -6.30 20.12
C ASN A 112 -7.03 -5.21 20.55
N GLU A 113 -5.74 -5.55 20.70
CA GLU A 113 -4.66 -4.60 20.98
C GLU A 113 -4.61 -3.52 19.89
N VAL A 114 -4.57 -3.92 18.62
CA VAL A 114 -4.54 -2.98 17.49
C VAL A 114 -5.80 -2.13 17.41
N ASN A 115 -6.98 -2.69 17.67
CA ASN A 115 -8.23 -1.93 17.68
C ASN A 115 -8.24 -0.86 18.78
N ALA A 116 -7.87 -1.24 20.01
CA ALA A 116 -7.78 -0.31 21.13
C ALA A 116 -6.76 0.81 20.88
N GLU A 117 -5.66 0.47 20.20
CA GLU A 117 -4.61 1.40 19.85
C GLU A 117 -5.04 2.41 18.77
N VAL A 118 -5.80 1.97 17.76
CA VAL A 118 -6.42 2.90 16.79
C VAL A 118 -7.37 3.87 17.51
N ASP A 119 -8.20 3.38 18.44
CA ASP A 119 -9.11 4.21 19.22
C ASP A 119 -8.36 5.23 20.09
N ARG A 120 -7.26 4.81 20.73
CA ARG A 120 -6.39 5.68 21.52
C ARG A 120 -5.79 6.79 20.64
N LEU A 121 -5.19 6.42 19.52
CA LEU A 121 -4.58 7.37 18.58
C LEU A 121 -5.56 8.40 18.04
N LEU A 122 -6.81 8.01 17.79
CA LEU A 122 -7.89 8.92 17.38
C LEU A 122 -8.30 9.87 18.52
N LYS A 123 -8.47 9.36 19.74
CA LYS A 123 -8.85 10.16 20.92
C LYS A 123 -7.79 11.21 21.26
N GLU A 124 -6.52 10.85 21.12
CA GLU A 124 -5.39 11.76 21.35
C GLU A 124 -5.16 12.74 20.18
N GLY A 125 -5.73 12.47 19.00
CA GLY A 125 -5.48 13.25 17.79
C GLY A 125 -4.10 12.99 17.16
N SER A 126 -3.43 11.90 17.54
CA SER A 126 -2.13 11.46 17.00
C SER A 126 -2.24 10.93 15.56
N VAL A 127 -3.45 10.49 15.19
CA VAL A 127 -3.87 10.20 13.81
C VAL A 127 -5.24 10.83 13.57
N ASP A 128 -5.58 11.04 12.30
CA ASP A 128 -6.90 11.53 11.90
C ASP A 128 -7.34 10.80 10.63
N TYR A 129 -8.64 10.84 10.37
CA TYR A 129 -9.18 10.40 9.10
C TYR A 129 -8.60 11.24 7.97
N ASN A 130 -8.41 10.59 6.83
CA ASN A 130 -8.12 11.31 5.60
C ASN A 130 -9.29 12.27 5.26
N PHE A 131 -9.10 13.09 4.22
CA PHE A 131 -10.10 14.05 3.76
C PHE A 131 -11.49 13.46 3.41
N THR A 132 -11.60 12.13 3.27
CA THR A 132 -12.89 11.46 3.03
C THR A 132 -13.61 11.05 4.31
N GLY A 133 -12.96 11.13 5.47
CA GLY A 133 -13.51 10.73 6.75
C GLY A 133 -13.60 9.21 6.96
N ARG A 134 -12.93 8.39 6.12
CA ARG A 134 -13.15 6.93 6.07
C ARG A 134 -11.94 6.07 6.36
N LYS A 135 -10.73 6.63 6.22
CA LYS A 135 -9.48 5.87 6.25
C LYS A 135 -8.48 6.57 7.14
N ILE A 136 -7.79 5.81 7.99
CA ILE A 136 -6.65 6.28 8.76
C ILE A 136 -5.40 5.74 8.07
N MET A 137 -4.50 6.64 7.68
CA MET A 137 -3.34 6.29 6.85
C MET A 137 -2.08 6.31 7.70
N PHE A 138 -1.17 5.36 7.46
CA PHE A 138 0.16 5.31 8.11
C PHE A 138 0.13 5.22 9.64
N ALA A 139 -0.92 4.62 10.22
CA ALA A 139 -1.06 4.47 11.67
C ALA A 139 0.11 3.68 12.30
N TYR A 140 0.76 2.80 11.54
CA TYR A 140 1.96 2.07 11.97
C TYR A 140 3.11 2.96 12.42
N ARG A 141 3.18 4.22 11.93
CA ARG A 141 4.25 5.15 12.32
C ARG A 141 4.08 5.69 13.73
N GLN A 142 2.87 5.60 14.27
CA GLN A 142 2.48 6.15 15.56
C GLN A 142 2.23 5.06 16.61
N SER A 143 2.32 3.78 16.22
CA SER A 143 2.01 2.65 17.08
C SER A 143 2.91 1.46 16.80
N GLU A 144 3.59 1.00 17.84
CA GLU A 144 4.38 -0.23 17.80
C GLU A 144 3.50 -1.47 17.59
N ALA A 145 2.30 -1.52 18.19
CA ALA A 145 1.38 -2.64 17.99
C ALA A 145 0.97 -2.78 16.52
N ILE A 146 0.57 -1.66 15.89
CA ILE A 146 0.21 -1.65 14.46
C ILE A 146 1.43 -1.97 13.60
N GLN A 147 2.61 -1.45 13.94
CA GLN A 147 3.84 -1.75 13.22
C GLN A 147 4.19 -3.24 13.29
N ARG A 148 4.16 -3.85 14.48
CA ARG A 148 4.42 -5.28 14.68
C ARG A 148 3.49 -6.13 13.82
N MET A 149 2.19 -5.82 13.84
CA MET A 149 1.20 -6.55 13.03
C MET A 149 1.45 -6.37 11.52
N ALA A 150 1.71 -5.14 11.08
CA ALA A 150 1.97 -4.86 9.66
C ALA A 150 3.26 -5.50 9.15
N SER A 151 4.27 -5.64 10.01
CA SER A 151 5.56 -6.27 9.70
C SER A 151 5.66 -7.71 10.21
N SER A 152 4.54 -8.41 10.40
CA SER A 152 4.53 -9.81 10.84
C SER A 152 5.37 -10.67 9.89
N PRO A 153 6.31 -11.48 10.41
CA PRO A 153 7.09 -12.41 9.59
C PRO A 153 6.23 -13.36 8.77
N GLU A 154 5.11 -13.81 9.32
CA GLU A 154 4.14 -14.69 8.66
C GLU A 154 3.53 -14.03 7.42
N ILE A 155 3.13 -12.76 7.52
CA ILE A 155 2.61 -12.00 6.38
C ILE A 155 3.72 -11.71 5.36
N LEU A 156 4.90 -11.27 5.82
CA LEU A 156 6.00 -10.93 4.93
C LEU A 156 6.50 -12.15 4.16
N GLN A 157 6.65 -13.30 4.80
CA GLN A 157 7.07 -14.54 4.13
C GLN A 157 6.12 -14.92 2.98
N VAL A 158 4.81 -14.79 3.18
CA VAL A 158 3.82 -15.03 2.13
C VAL A 158 3.95 -14.01 1.00
N LEU A 159 4.06 -12.71 1.32
CA LEU A 159 4.21 -11.67 0.30
C LEU A 159 5.51 -11.81 -0.50
N GLU A 160 6.61 -12.18 0.14
CA GLU A 160 7.92 -12.40 -0.49
C GLU A 160 7.92 -13.63 -1.40
N LEU A 161 7.21 -14.69 -1.01
CA LEU A 161 6.94 -15.84 -1.87
C LEU A 161 6.17 -15.38 -3.11
N LEU A 162 4.99 -14.77 -2.91
CA LEU A 162 4.08 -14.40 -4.01
C LEU A 162 4.73 -13.41 -4.99
N LEU A 163 5.49 -12.44 -4.49
CA LEU A 163 6.08 -11.39 -5.32
C LEU A 163 7.51 -11.71 -5.77
N GLY A 164 8.11 -12.78 -5.26
CA GLY A 164 9.46 -13.23 -5.66
C GLY A 164 10.58 -12.27 -5.27
N ARG A 165 10.36 -11.39 -4.28
CA ARG A 165 11.32 -10.37 -3.85
C ARG A 165 11.12 -9.98 -2.38
N PRO A 166 12.14 -9.44 -1.71
CA PRO A 166 12.01 -8.95 -0.33
C PRO A 166 10.93 -7.87 -0.21
N MET A 167 10.15 -7.94 0.88
CA MET A 167 9.02 -7.05 1.09
C MET A 167 9.19 -6.21 2.35
N ASN A 168 8.77 -4.95 2.25
CA ASN A 168 8.78 -4.01 3.35
C ASN A 168 7.42 -3.33 3.46
N VAL A 169 7.01 -3.02 4.69
CA VAL A 169 5.79 -2.26 4.93
C VAL A 169 5.96 -0.86 4.35
N PHE A 170 5.16 -0.55 3.33
CA PHE A 170 5.10 0.78 2.76
C PHE A 170 4.06 1.67 3.46
N GLN A 171 2.88 1.09 3.73
CA GLN A 171 1.73 1.84 4.23
C GLN A 171 0.73 0.91 4.92
N THR A 172 0.08 1.40 5.99
CA THR A 172 -1.15 0.83 6.52
C THR A 172 -2.35 1.74 6.20
N ILE A 173 -3.52 1.11 6.00
CA ILE A 173 -4.79 1.78 5.87
C ILE A 173 -5.77 1.09 6.83
N ASN A 174 -6.20 1.81 7.86
CA ASN A 174 -7.14 1.29 8.84
C ASN A 174 -8.54 1.85 8.54
N PHE A 175 -9.55 0.99 8.69
CA PHE A 175 -10.96 1.29 8.46
C PHE A 175 -11.73 0.98 9.75
N LEU A 176 -12.74 1.79 10.07
CA LEU A 176 -13.68 1.44 11.16
C LEU A 176 -14.61 0.28 10.78
N THR A 177 -14.96 0.21 9.50
CA THR A 177 -15.86 -0.80 8.93
C THR A 177 -15.26 -1.28 7.61
N GLY A 178 -15.11 -2.60 7.46
CA GLY A 178 -14.68 -3.26 6.21
C GLY A 178 -15.77 -3.28 5.15
#